data_AF-A0A1Q6PZS1-F1
#
_entry.id   AF-A0A1Q6PZS1-F1
#
_cell.length_a   1.000
_cell.length_b   1.000
_cell.length_c   1.000
_cell.angle_alpha   90.00
_cell.angle_beta   90.00
_cell.angle_gamma   90.00
#
_symmetry.space_group_name_H-M   'P 1'
#
loop_
_entity.id
_entity.type
_entity.pdbx_description
1 polymer ?
#
loop_
_entity_poly.entity_id
_entity_poly.type
_entity_poly.pdbx_seq_one_letter_code
_entity_poly.pdbx_strand_id
1 'polypeptide(L)'
;MAAFLLAAALFAAPCLAEFTPVEVPQATNASAAPEATENVPQITEKGLTLGNNSVKYPEITGMADESIQQQVNDAILQAGKIENRLSRMAVLMSSPVPLTVTYSAALADDVLSVAILSSGALETERATQEWAAVNIDLRTGQEITFDDLFTDADEARAKMEETIADEILPDMSAHLAAAELLPLPDVFSLTEYGLTLHYPIRRFETLSERAGTIVFLWSELADVLDLSEDSVLTRLGVGKHLMLAADAKETLTAALSGGAFPGIPAALGDNVQGLIDTYQLLNDPDLAGDQRMISLEDGAFRNVYILTDNLTRKLDSSVAQSIRADRLMLLGLVTGSTTQDEWRQALGEPTRTVSVSAESAELRRLCAGQTDYYAWWSNATLCLHADEDGVLRTVMLMQAENGGEN
;
A
#
# COMPACT_ATOMS: atom_id res chain seq x y z
N MET A 1 -1.37 17.11 70.60
CA MET A 1 -0.11 17.82 70.87
C MET A 1 0.68 17.77 69.57
N ALA A 2 0.58 18.80 68.74
CA ALA A 2 1.48 19.96 68.67
C ALA A 2 2.83 19.59 68.02
N ALA A 3 3.47 20.33 67.11
CA ALA A 3 3.24 21.58 66.38
C ALA A 3 4.54 21.71 65.52
N PHE A 4 4.51 21.88 64.20
CA PHE A 4 4.44 23.13 63.41
C PHE A 4 5.78 23.85 63.12
N LEU A 5 5.80 24.45 61.92
CA LEU A 5 6.64 25.55 61.34
C LEU A 5 7.94 25.12 60.63
N LEU A 6 8.10 25.17 59.29
CA LEU A 6 7.75 26.10 58.19
C LEU A 6 8.63 27.36 58.12
N ALA A 7 9.34 27.57 57.00
CA ALA A 7 9.35 28.84 56.25
C ALA A 7 10.26 28.76 54.99
N ALA A 8 9.68 29.11 53.84
CA ALA A 8 10.36 29.62 52.65
C ALA A 8 10.29 31.17 52.68
N ALA A 9 11.17 31.85 51.95
CA ALA A 9 11.03 33.28 51.69
C ALA A 9 11.55 33.68 50.30
N LEU A 10 10.80 34.56 49.66
CA LEU A 10 10.93 35.12 48.32
C LEU A 10 11.14 36.65 48.43
N PHE A 11 11.93 37.20 47.50
CA PHE A 11 12.02 38.59 46.98
C PHE A 11 12.29 39.80 47.89
N ALA A 12 13.30 40.58 47.45
CA ALA A 12 13.23 42.04 47.29
C ALA A 12 14.33 42.53 46.30
N ALA A 13 13.94 43.34 45.31
CA ALA A 13 14.85 44.22 44.53
C ALA A 13 14.94 45.59 45.23
N PRO A 14 15.99 46.42 45.00
CA PRO A 14 15.74 47.60 44.14
C PRO A 14 16.97 48.24 43.43
N CYS A 15 16.61 49.16 42.51
CA CYS A 15 17.26 50.43 42.14
C CYS A 15 18.49 50.48 41.20
N LEU A 16 18.21 51.21 40.10
CA LEU A 16 19.00 51.61 38.94
C LEU A 16 20.19 52.55 39.25
N ALA A 17 21.29 52.36 38.52
CA ALA A 17 22.26 53.39 38.17
C ALA A 17 22.44 53.39 36.64
N GLU A 18 22.50 54.58 36.06
CA GLU A 18 22.43 54.92 34.64
C GLU A 18 23.79 54.84 33.89
N PHE A 19 23.74 54.32 32.64
CA PHE A 19 24.51 54.65 31.41
C PHE A 19 26.05 54.48 31.43
N THR A 20 26.77 53.88 30.45
CA THR A 20 26.64 53.68 28.98
C THR A 20 27.72 52.65 28.50
N PRO A 21 27.74 52.18 27.24
CA PRO A 21 27.94 50.76 26.88
C PRO A 21 29.39 50.28 26.80
N VAL A 22 29.61 49.02 27.18
CA VAL A 22 30.81 48.24 26.82
C VAL A 22 30.41 47.26 25.71
N GLU A 23 31.15 47.28 24.61
CA GLU A 23 30.98 46.40 23.46
C GLU A 23 30.93 44.91 23.86
N VAL A 24 29.91 44.22 23.35
CA VAL A 24 29.73 42.77 23.49
C VAL A 24 30.70 42.07 22.54
N PRO A 25 31.59 41.16 23.01
CA PRO A 25 32.28 40.25 22.12
C PRO A 25 31.27 39.23 21.60
N GLN A 26 31.05 39.20 20.28
CA GLN A 26 30.33 38.12 19.61
C GLN A 26 31.05 36.79 19.88
N ALA A 27 30.44 35.93 20.68
CA ALA A 27 30.80 34.52 20.72
C ALA A 27 30.27 33.88 19.43
N THR A 28 31.21 33.50 18.56
CA THR A 28 30.99 32.66 17.40
C THR A 28 30.50 31.28 17.83
N ASN A 29 29.17 31.10 17.87
CA ASN A 29 28.59 29.76 17.80
C ASN A 29 28.74 29.27 16.36
N ALA A 30 29.84 28.56 16.11
CA ALA A 30 29.97 27.72 14.94
C ALA A 30 28.78 26.76 14.94
N SER A 31 27.90 26.92 13.95
CA SER A 31 26.88 25.92 13.61
C SER A 31 27.62 24.60 13.43
N ALA A 32 27.24 23.59 14.21
CA ALA A 32 27.64 22.23 13.92
C ALA A 32 27.32 21.95 12.44
N ALA A 33 28.31 21.44 11.71
CA ALA A 33 28.10 20.93 10.37
C ALA A 33 26.94 19.91 10.44
N PRO A 34 26.07 19.83 9.42
CA PRO A 34 25.13 18.74 9.34
C PRO A 34 25.94 17.44 9.40
N GLU A 35 25.59 16.56 10.33
CA GLU A 35 26.06 15.17 10.32
C GLU A 35 25.88 14.66 8.88
N ALA A 36 26.91 14.05 8.32
CA ALA A 36 26.85 13.49 6.97
C ALA A 36 25.63 12.58 6.92
N THR A 37 24.59 13.00 6.20
CA THR A 37 23.46 12.14 5.86
C THR A 37 24.06 10.90 5.23
N GLU A 38 23.90 9.77 5.91
CA GLU A 38 24.23 8.46 5.38
C GLU A 38 23.66 8.40 3.95
N ASN A 39 24.46 7.95 2.98
CA ASN A 39 24.07 7.87 1.56
C ASN A 39 23.00 6.78 1.39
N VAL A 40 21.80 7.05 1.87
CA VAL A 40 20.65 6.16 1.80
C VAL A 40 19.83 6.60 0.59
N PRO A 41 19.60 5.71 -0.39
CA PRO A 41 18.76 6.01 -1.55
C PRO A 41 17.36 6.49 -1.13
N GLN A 42 16.84 7.51 -1.79
CA GLN A 42 15.51 8.08 -1.55
C GLN A 42 14.79 8.35 -2.87
N ILE A 43 13.47 8.10 -2.89
CA ILE A 43 12.60 8.47 -4.02
C ILE A 43 12.13 9.91 -3.84
N THR A 44 12.31 10.73 -4.87
CA THR A 44 11.79 12.10 -4.93
C THR A 44 10.86 12.27 -6.13
N GLU A 45 9.73 12.96 -5.96
CA GLU A 45 8.83 13.27 -7.10
C GLU A 45 9.44 14.40 -7.95
N LYS A 46 9.54 14.15 -9.25
CA LYS A 46 9.73 15.18 -10.28
C LYS A 46 8.50 15.27 -11.14
N GLY A 47 8.33 16.41 -11.78
CA GLY A 47 7.26 16.56 -12.74
C GLY A 47 6.97 17.98 -13.14
N LEU A 48 5.96 18.11 -13.99
CA LEU A 48 5.44 19.36 -14.49
C LEU A 48 3.93 19.24 -14.66
N THR A 49 3.21 20.30 -14.33
CA THR A 49 1.77 20.43 -14.61
C THR A 49 1.56 21.68 -15.47
N LEU A 50 0.89 21.53 -16.61
CA LEU A 50 0.57 22.62 -17.52
C LEU A 50 -0.90 22.51 -17.97
N GLY A 51 -1.72 23.46 -17.51
CA GLY A 51 -3.17 23.42 -17.73
C GLY A 51 -3.76 22.15 -17.12
N ASN A 52 -4.46 21.35 -17.93
CA ASN A 52 -5.05 20.08 -17.51
C ASN A 52 -4.10 18.88 -17.70
N ASN A 53 -2.87 19.11 -18.18
CA ASN A 53 -1.89 18.05 -18.38
C ASN A 53 -0.95 17.97 -17.16
N SER A 54 -0.53 16.77 -16.80
CA SER A 54 0.46 16.55 -15.74
C SER A 54 1.39 15.39 -16.10
N VAL A 55 2.69 15.55 -15.86
CA VAL A 55 3.66 14.46 -15.94
C VAL A 55 4.41 14.41 -14.62
N LYS A 56 4.23 13.33 -13.86
CA LYS A 56 4.91 13.04 -12.60
C LYS A 56 5.68 11.73 -12.71
N TYR A 57 6.90 11.69 -12.19
CA TYR A 57 7.77 10.53 -12.23
C TYR A 57 8.76 10.55 -11.05
N PRO A 58 9.28 9.40 -10.61
CA PRO A 58 10.25 9.34 -9.53
C PRO A 58 11.67 9.62 -10.02
N GLU A 59 12.49 10.20 -9.14
CA GLU A 59 13.96 10.30 -9.26
C GLU A 59 14.59 9.73 -7.97
N ILE A 60 15.58 8.85 -8.14
CA ILE A 60 16.42 8.34 -7.05
C ILE A 60 17.56 9.31 -6.76
N THR A 61 17.73 9.62 -5.48
CA THR A 61 18.77 10.49 -4.95
C THR A 61 19.45 9.85 -3.75
N GLY A 62 20.65 10.31 -3.37
CA GLY A 62 21.33 9.86 -2.16
C GLY A 62 22.08 8.53 -2.31
N MET A 63 22.26 8.01 -3.53
CA MET A 63 23.10 6.83 -3.76
C MET A 63 24.58 7.19 -3.61
N ALA A 64 25.38 6.25 -3.09
CA ALA A 64 26.82 6.45 -2.95
C ALA A 64 27.57 6.50 -4.30
N ASP A 65 27.07 5.80 -5.32
CA ASP A 65 27.63 5.78 -6.66
C ASP A 65 26.75 6.64 -7.61
N GLU A 66 27.25 7.82 -7.98
CA GLU A 66 26.56 8.75 -8.88
C GLU A 66 26.38 8.19 -10.29
N SER A 67 27.26 7.30 -10.75
CA SER A 67 27.13 6.63 -12.05
C SER A 67 25.94 5.69 -12.06
N ILE A 68 25.81 4.86 -11.01
CA ILE A 68 24.67 3.95 -10.87
C ILE A 68 23.39 4.76 -10.68
N GLN A 69 23.40 5.83 -9.88
CA GLN A 69 22.25 6.70 -9.71
C GLN A 69 21.76 7.29 -11.04
N GLN A 70 22.69 7.79 -11.87
CA GLN A 70 22.35 8.31 -13.19
C GLN A 70 21.76 7.21 -14.08
N GLN A 71 22.37 6.03 -14.10
CA GLN A 71 21.86 4.88 -14.87
C GLN A 71 20.43 4.48 -14.45
N VAL A 72 20.16 4.43 -13.15
CA VAL A 72 18.83 4.12 -12.58
C VAL A 72 17.81 5.16 -13.04
N ASN A 73 18.14 6.46 -12.91
CA ASN A 73 17.25 7.54 -13.30
C ASN A 73 17.01 7.57 -14.82
N ASP A 74 18.04 7.30 -15.63
CA ASP A 74 17.91 7.19 -17.08
C ASP A 74 16.98 6.03 -17.46
N ALA A 75 17.04 4.89 -16.77
CA ALA A 75 16.14 3.76 -17.00
C ALA A 75 14.68 4.13 -16.69
N ILE A 76 14.40 4.85 -15.60
CA ILE A 76 13.06 5.34 -15.27
C ILE A 76 12.54 6.28 -16.36
N LEU A 77 13.36 7.24 -16.79
CA LEU A 77 13.00 8.22 -17.83
C LEU A 77 12.71 7.53 -19.17
N GLN A 78 13.53 6.54 -19.54
CA GLN A 78 13.38 5.77 -20.78
C GLN A 78 12.11 4.92 -20.75
N ALA A 79 11.88 4.13 -19.70
CA ALA A 79 10.71 3.27 -19.58
C ALA A 79 9.40 4.07 -19.59
N GLY A 80 9.33 5.17 -18.83
CA GLY A 80 8.17 6.06 -18.82
C GLY A 80 8.01 6.94 -20.07
N LYS A 81 8.99 6.91 -20.99
CA LYS A 81 9.08 7.81 -22.16
C LYS A 81 8.94 9.29 -21.74
N ILE A 82 9.47 9.66 -20.57
CA ILE A 82 9.13 10.90 -19.87
C ILE A 82 9.41 12.15 -20.70
N GLU A 83 10.54 12.22 -21.39
CA GLU A 83 10.87 13.35 -22.27
C GLU A 83 9.86 13.54 -23.40
N ASN A 84 9.39 12.44 -24.01
CA ASN A 84 8.35 12.48 -25.03
C ASN A 84 7.03 12.96 -24.43
N ARG A 85 6.68 12.54 -23.22
CA ARG A 85 5.46 12.98 -22.53
C ARG A 85 5.50 14.46 -22.19
N LEU A 86 6.61 14.95 -21.64
CA LEU A 86 6.81 16.38 -21.36
C LEU A 86 6.70 17.24 -22.63
N SER A 87 7.33 16.79 -23.72
CA SER A 87 7.24 17.46 -25.02
C SER A 87 5.80 17.48 -25.56
N ARG A 88 5.06 16.38 -25.37
CA ARG A 88 3.67 16.25 -25.81
C ARG A 88 2.72 17.15 -25.02
N MET A 89 2.92 17.33 -23.71
CA MET A 89 2.10 18.23 -22.89
C MET A 89 2.04 19.65 -23.48
N ALA A 90 3.17 20.18 -23.96
CA ALA A 90 3.23 21.52 -24.53
C ALA A 90 2.34 21.67 -25.78
N VAL A 91 2.21 20.60 -26.57
CA VAL A 91 1.34 20.55 -27.77
C VAL A 91 -0.14 20.42 -27.39
N LEU A 92 -0.44 19.77 -26.26
CA LEU A 92 -1.81 19.49 -25.79
C LEU A 92 -2.42 20.60 -24.93
N MET A 93 -1.80 21.77 -24.83
CA MET A 93 -2.30 22.89 -24.01
C MET A 93 -3.74 23.33 -24.33
N SER A 94 -4.19 23.09 -25.56
CA SER A 94 -5.57 23.39 -26.01
C SER A 94 -6.35 22.12 -26.38
N SER A 95 -5.80 20.94 -26.09
CA SER A 95 -6.47 19.66 -26.36
C SER A 95 -7.61 19.43 -25.36
N PRO A 96 -8.78 18.93 -25.80
CA PRO A 96 -9.84 18.50 -24.89
C PRO A 96 -9.48 17.21 -24.13
N VAL A 97 -8.54 16.41 -24.65
CA VAL A 97 -8.05 15.18 -23.99
C VAL A 97 -6.72 15.52 -23.32
N PRO A 98 -6.65 15.56 -21.97
CA PRO A 98 -5.40 15.82 -21.26
C PRO A 98 -4.46 14.61 -21.32
N LEU A 99 -3.17 14.87 -21.17
CA LEU A 99 -2.14 13.87 -20.90
C LEU A 99 -1.82 13.89 -19.39
N THR A 100 -1.98 12.75 -18.74
CA THR A 100 -1.63 12.55 -17.33
C THR A 100 -0.64 11.40 -17.23
N VAL A 101 0.49 11.61 -16.54
CA VAL A 101 1.44 10.56 -16.18
C VAL A 101 1.58 10.53 -14.67
N THR A 102 1.32 9.37 -14.09
CA THR A 102 1.43 9.08 -12.66
C THR A 102 2.30 7.85 -12.45
N TYR A 103 2.80 7.66 -11.24
CA TYR A 103 3.63 6.51 -10.91
C TYR A 103 3.31 5.96 -9.52
N SER A 104 3.65 4.69 -9.32
CA SER A 104 3.88 4.08 -8.01
C SER A 104 5.34 3.63 -7.95
N ALA A 105 5.94 3.73 -6.76
CA ALA A 105 7.32 3.31 -6.56
C ALA A 105 7.48 2.68 -5.18
N ALA A 106 8.21 1.58 -5.13
CA ALA A 106 8.62 0.90 -3.91
C ALA A 106 10.15 0.84 -3.86
N LEU A 107 10.71 1.13 -2.69
CA LEU A 107 12.13 1.04 -2.42
C LEU A 107 12.30 0.29 -1.10
N ALA A 108 12.96 -0.87 -1.17
CA ALA A 108 13.34 -1.63 0.02
C ALA A 108 14.79 -2.05 -0.13
N ASP A 109 15.62 -1.63 0.82
CA ASP A 109 17.08 -1.78 0.78
C ASP A 109 17.66 -1.27 -0.55
N ASP A 110 18.12 -2.18 -1.40
CA ASP A 110 18.72 -1.93 -2.70
C ASP A 110 17.85 -2.41 -3.87
N VAL A 111 16.57 -2.74 -3.62
CA VAL A 111 15.60 -3.10 -4.66
C VAL A 111 14.65 -1.93 -4.90
N LEU A 112 14.70 -1.39 -6.12
CA LEU A 112 13.75 -0.39 -6.60
C LEU A 112 12.74 -1.04 -7.54
N SER A 113 11.47 -0.71 -7.37
CA SER A 113 10.43 -1.00 -8.35
C SER A 113 9.61 0.24 -8.64
N VAL A 114 9.36 0.53 -9.91
CA VAL A 114 8.57 1.67 -10.37
C VAL A 114 7.59 1.20 -11.43
N ALA A 115 6.31 1.56 -11.29
CA ALA A 115 5.31 1.47 -12.35
C ALA A 115 4.82 2.86 -12.73
N ILE A 116 4.69 3.12 -14.04
CA ILE A 116 4.31 4.41 -14.62
C ILE A 116 3.07 4.19 -15.49
N LEU A 117 1.98 4.87 -15.14
CA LEU A 117 0.77 4.93 -15.97
C LEU A 117 0.77 6.23 -16.75
N SER A 118 0.82 6.13 -18.07
CA SER A 118 0.50 7.22 -18.98
C SER A 118 -0.95 7.11 -19.44
N SER A 119 -1.76 8.14 -19.28
CA SER A 119 -3.16 8.19 -19.69
C SER A 119 -3.47 9.45 -20.52
N GLY A 120 -4.27 9.30 -21.58
CA GLY A 120 -4.74 10.38 -22.43
C GLY A 120 -4.20 10.36 -23.85
N ALA A 121 -3.98 11.54 -24.43
CA ALA A 121 -3.55 11.72 -25.83
C ALA A 121 -2.04 11.44 -26.01
N LEU A 122 -1.64 10.19 -25.77
CA LEU A 122 -0.24 9.75 -25.66
C LEU A 122 0.60 10.00 -26.93
N GLU A 123 0.09 9.54 -28.07
CA GLU A 123 0.76 9.65 -29.38
C GLU A 123 -0.15 10.28 -30.44
N THR A 124 -1.45 10.03 -30.34
CA THR A 124 -2.51 10.59 -31.20
C THR A 124 -3.41 11.51 -30.38
N GLU A 125 -4.47 12.05 -30.98
CA GLU A 125 -5.50 12.80 -30.24
C GLU A 125 -6.51 11.89 -29.53
N ARG A 126 -6.44 10.56 -29.75
CA ARG A 126 -7.31 9.60 -29.06
C ARG A 126 -6.77 9.28 -27.68
N ALA A 127 -7.67 9.27 -26.69
CA ALA A 127 -7.34 8.80 -25.35
C ALA A 127 -6.96 7.32 -25.37
N THR A 128 -5.89 6.99 -24.66
CA THR A 128 -5.46 5.62 -24.40
C THR A 128 -4.66 5.57 -23.10
N GLN A 129 -4.32 4.37 -22.65
CA GLN A 129 -3.53 4.14 -21.45
C GLN A 129 -2.38 3.19 -21.76
N GLU A 130 -1.22 3.46 -21.19
CA GLU A 130 0.00 2.67 -21.37
C GLU A 130 0.71 2.57 -20.03
N TRP A 131 0.95 1.33 -19.61
CA TRP A 131 1.81 1.00 -18.47
C TRP A 131 3.24 0.79 -18.93
N ALA A 132 4.18 1.26 -18.12
CA ALA A 132 5.57 0.88 -18.16
C ALA A 132 6.03 0.57 -16.73
N ALA A 133 7.03 -0.29 -16.57
CA ALA A 133 7.62 -0.56 -15.27
C ALA A 133 9.12 -0.80 -15.40
N VAL A 134 9.85 -0.53 -14.33
CA VAL A 134 11.26 -0.90 -14.17
C VAL A 134 11.48 -1.44 -12.76
N ASN A 135 12.23 -2.53 -12.67
CA ASN A 135 12.67 -3.11 -11.40
C ASN A 135 14.20 -3.12 -11.46
N ILE A 136 14.90 -2.55 -10.48
CA ILE A 136 16.34 -2.30 -10.58
C ILE A 136 17.04 -2.70 -9.28
N ASP A 137 18.14 -3.45 -9.41
CA ASP A 137 19.10 -3.70 -8.34
C ASP A 137 20.03 -2.49 -8.21
N LEU A 138 19.85 -1.69 -7.15
CA LEU A 138 20.59 -0.46 -6.90
C LEU A 138 22.09 -0.69 -6.61
N ARG A 139 22.54 -1.93 -6.35
CA ARG A 139 23.97 -2.25 -6.24
C ARG A 139 24.67 -2.23 -7.59
N THR A 140 23.94 -2.53 -8.66
CA THR A 140 24.52 -2.76 -10.00
C THR A 140 23.93 -1.86 -11.09
N GLY A 141 22.77 -1.23 -10.82
CA GLY A 141 21.99 -0.50 -11.81
C GLY A 141 21.34 -1.38 -12.88
N GLN A 142 21.37 -2.71 -12.71
CA GLN A 142 20.79 -3.66 -13.67
C GLN A 142 19.31 -3.91 -13.39
N GLU A 143 18.57 -4.19 -14.46
CA GLU A 143 17.17 -4.56 -14.38
C GLU A 143 17.00 -5.92 -13.69
N ILE A 144 16.04 -6.00 -12.77
CA ILE A 144 15.55 -7.22 -12.16
C ILE A 144 14.45 -7.77 -13.07
N THR A 145 14.67 -8.97 -13.56
CA THR A 145 13.76 -9.67 -14.47
C THR A 145 12.82 -10.61 -13.70
N PHE A 146 11.81 -11.14 -14.40
CA PHE A 146 10.90 -12.13 -13.82
C PHE A 146 11.65 -13.40 -13.38
N ASP A 147 12.69 -13.80 -14.13
CA ASP A 147 13.46 -15.01 -13.86
C ASP A 147 14.27 -14.89 -12.56
N ASP A 148 14.62 -13.68 -12.12
CA ASP A 148 15.37 -13.43 -10.89
C ASP A 148 14.54 -13.62 -9.61
N LEU A 149 13.23 -13.85 -9.73
CA LEU A 149 12.29 -13.91 -8.59
C LEU A 149 11.98 -15.35 -8.16
N PHE A 150 12.23 -16.33 -9.03
CA PHE A 150 11.74 -17.69 -8.87
C PHE A 150 12.86 -18.72 -9.02
N THR A 151 12.71 -19.83 -8.32
CA THR A 151 13.60 -20.99 -8.50
C THR A 151 13.38 -21.67 -9.86
N ASP A 152 12.15 -21.64 -10.36
CA ASP A 152 11.75 -22.02 -11.71
C ASP A 152 10.70 -21.01 -12.22
N ALA A 153 11.10 -20.17 -13.18
CA ALA A 153 10.25 -19.12 -13.74
C ALA A 153 9.12 -19.66 -14.63
N ASP A 154 9.33 -20.81 -15.29
CA ASP A 154 8.31 -21.42 -16.14
C ASP A 154 7.22 -22.06 -15.27
N GLU A 155 7.61 -22.72 -14.16
CA GLU A 155 6.67 -23.24 -13.17
C GLU A 155 5.86 -22.12 -12.51
N ALA A 156 6.53 -21.03 -12.10
CA ALA A 156 5.85 -19.87 -11.54
C ALA A 156 4.85 -19.23 -12.51
N ARG A 157 5.25 -19.10 -13.78
CA ARG A 157 4.35 -18.59 -14.84
C ARG A 157 3.16 -19.50 -15.02
N ALA A 158 3.36 -20.80 -15.16
CA ALA A 158 2.27 -21.76 -15.32
C ALA A 158 1.27 -21.69 -14.14
N LYS A 159 1.78 -21.61 -12.91
CA LYS A 159 0.97 -21.46 -11.70
C LYS A 159 0.14 -20.17 -11.71
N MET A 160 0.76 -19.03 -12.03
CA MET A 160 0.05 -17.75 -12.12
C MET A 160 -1.02 -17.77 -13.23
N GLU A 161 -0.73 -18.37 -14.37
CA GLU A 161 -1.69 -18.50 -15.47
C GLU A 161 -2.88 -19.41 -15.10
N GLU A 162 -2.63 -20.51 -14.38
CA GLU A 162 -3.67 -21.39 -13.82
C GLU A 162 -4.53 -20.64 -12.81
N THR A 163 -3.93 -19.92 -11.85
CA THR A 163 -4.68 -19.09 -10.89
C THR A 163 -5.53 -18.03 -11.58
N ILE A 164 -5.01 -17.38 -12.64
CA ILE A 164 -5.80 -16.42 -13.42
C ILE A 164 -7.02 -17.12 -14.05
N ALA A 165 -6.81 -18.30 -14.64
CA ALA A 165 -7.86 -19.03 -15.34
C ALA A 165 -8.96 -19.54 -14.39
N ASP A 166 -8.57 -20.11 -13.26
CA ASP A 166 -9.45 -20.89 -12.40
C ASP A 166 -10.05 -20.08 -11.24
N GLU A 167 -9.35 -19.06 -10.75
CA GLU A 167 -9.77 -18.29 -9.58
C GLU A 167 -10.12 -16.84 -9.94
N ILE A 168 -9.28 -16.16 -10.72
CA ILE A 168 -9.43 -14.70 -10.92
C ILE A 168 -10.47 -14.38 -11.99
N LEU A 169 -10.39 -15.00 -13.17
CA LEU A 169 -11.31 -14.73 -14.28
C LEU A 169 -12.79 -14.92 -13.93
N PRO A 170 -13.19 -16.01 -13.22
CA PRO A 170 -14.59 -16.19 -12.83
C PRO A 170 -15.16 -15.04 -12.00
N ASP A 171 -14.31 -14.39 -11.18
CA ASP A 171 -14.71 -13.34 -10.24
C ASP A 171 -14.70 -11.93 -10.85
N MET A 172 -14.00 -11.73 -11.98
CA MET A 172 -13.86 -10.39 -12.59
C MET A 172 -15.05 -9.98 -13.45
N SER A 173 -15.43 -10.79 -14.43
CA SER A 173 -16.56 -10.49 -15.33
C SER A 173 -16.86 -11.67 -16.23
N ALA A 174 -18.15 -11.96 -16.45
CA ALA A 174 -18.59 -12.96 -17.41
C ALA A 174 -18.21 -12.62 -18.88
N HIS A 175 -17.76 -11.40 -19.15
CA HIS A 175 -17.40 -10.93 -20.49
C HIS A 175 -15.89 -10.88 -20.75
N LEU A 176 -15.05 -11.03 -19.71
CA LEU A 176 -13.60 -11.05 -19.87
C LEU A 176 -13.13 -12.47 -20.25
N ALA A 177 -12.44 -12.61 -21.37
CA ALA A 177 -11.98 -13.91 -21.85
C ALA A 177 -10.52 -14.19 -21.43
N ALA A 178 -10.20 -15.45 -21.11
CA ALA A 178 -8.84 -15.86 -20.72
C ALA A 178 -7.77 -15.51 -21.75
N ALA A 179 -8.11 -15.55 -23.04
CA ALA A 179 -7.20 -15.17 -24.13
C ALA A 179 -6.76 -13.70 -24.10
N GLU A 180 -7.46 -12.85 -23.34
CA GLU A 180 -7.09 -11.45 -23.17
C GLU A 180 -6.03 -11.30 -22.06
N LEU A 181 -6.09 -12.14 -21.02
CA LEU A 181 -5.16 -12.13 -19.88
C LEU A 181 -3.92 -13.03 -20.04
N LEU A 182 -3.96 -14.00 -20.96
CA LEU A 182 -2.88 -14.97 -21.18
C LEU A 182 -2.23 -14.81 -22.57
N PRO A 183 -0.90 -14.93 -22.71
CA PRO A 183 0.10 -15.16 -21.64
C PRO A 183 0.28 -13.93 -20.74
N LEU A 184 0.93 -14.08 -19.58
CA LEU A 184 1.20 -12.96 -18.66
C LEU A 184 1.91 -11.79 -19.39
N PRO A 185 1.65 -10.53 -19.02
CA PRO A 185 2.37 -9.39 -19.56
C PRO A 185 3.81 -9.35 -19.01
N ASP A 186 4.73 -8.79 -19.79
CA ASP A 186 6.13 -8.59 -19.35
C ASP A 186 6.27 -7.40 -18.38
N VAL A 187 5.26 -6.53 -18.31
CA VAL A 187 5.28 -5.32 -17.47
C VAL A 187 4.78 -5.67 -16.07
N PHE A 188 5.68 -5.68 -15.09
CA PHE A 188 5.35 -5.95 -13.69
C PHE A 188 6.10 -5.03 -12.73
N SER A 189 5.53 -4.84 -11.54
CA SER A 189 6.18 -4.14 -10.42
C SER A 189 6.15 -4.98 -9.15
N LEU A 190 7.04 -4.67 -8.22
CA LEU A 190 7.31 -5.43 -7.02
C LEU A 190 7.08 -4.59 -5.76
N THR A 191 6.55 -5.23 -4.73
CA THR A 191 6.51 -4.72 -3.36
C THR A 191 6.88 -5.86 -2.40
N GLU A 192 7.14 -5.56 -1.14
CA GLU A 192 7.33 -6.61 -0.11
C GLU A 192 6.09 -7.51 0.08
N TYR A 193 4.92 -7.11 -0.45
CA TYR A 193 3.65 -7.82 -0.34
C TYR A 193 3.32 -8.68 -1.56
N GLY A 194 3.78 -8.29 -2.74
CA GLY A 194 3.44 -9.01 -3.96
C GLY A 194 3.99 -8.41 -5.24
N LEU A 195 3.66 -9.11 -6.33
CA LEU A 195 3.94 -8.76 -7.72
C LEU A 195 2.66 -8.29 -8.39
N THR A 196 2.72 -7.12 -9.03
CA THR A 196 1.61 -6.56 -9.82
C THR A 196 1.92 -6.69 -11.30
N LEU A 197 1.06 -7.40 -12.03
CA LEU A 197 1.05 -7.45 -13.50
C LEU A 197 0.26 -6.27 -14.05
N HIS A 198 0.86 -5.55 -15.00
CA HIS A 198 0.26 -4.38 -15.64
C HIS A 198 -0.14 -4.71 -17.07
N TYR A 199 -1.44 -4.77 -17.32
CA TYR A 199 -1.95 -5.17 -18.63
C TYR A 199 -2.08 -3.98 -19.57
N PRO A 200 -1.72 -4.13 -20.86
CA PRO A 200 -2.14 -3.17 -21.87
C PRO A 200 -3.66 -3.02 -21.90
N ILE A 201 -4.18 -1.80 -22.05
CA ILE A 201 -5.63 -1.55 -22.03
C ILE A 201 -6.40 -2.41 -23.04
N ARG A 202 -5.80 -2.75 -24.19
CA ARG A 202 -6.42 -3.62 -25.22
C ARG A 202 -6.54 -5.09 -24.82
N ARG A 203 -5.82 -5.51 -23.79
CA ARG A 203 -5.79 -6.88 -23.25
C ARG A 203 -6.57 -7.00 -21.95
N PHE A 204 -6.67 -5.93 -21.19
CA PHE A 204 -7.51 -5.91 -20.01
C PHE A 204 -7.99 -4.48 -19.77
N GLU A 205 -9.26 -4.26 -20.12
CA GLU A 205 -9.99 -3.03 -19.87
C GLU A 205 -10.99 -3.27 -18.74
N THR A 206 -10.93 -2.46 -17.68
CA THR A 206 -11.89 -2.53 -16.58
C THR A 206 -13.25 -1.97 -17.01
N LEU A 207 -14.30 -2.13 -16.18
CA LEU A 207 -15.64 -1.61 -16.51
C LEU A 207 -15.64 -0.08 -16.68
N SER A 208 -14.71 0.59 -16.02
CA SER A 208 -14.50 2.03 -16.10
C SER A 208 -13.49 2.46 -17.17
N GLU A 209 -13.25 1.60 -18.17
CA GLU A 209 -12.39 1.88 -19.33
C GLU A 209 -10.92 2.16 -18.95
N ARG A 210 -10.41 1.50 -17.89
CA ARG A 210 -9.02 1.63 -17.41
C ARG A 210 -8.17 0.42 -17.77
N ALA A 211 -6.86 0.65 -17.92
CA ALA A 211 -5.92 -0.45 -18.06
C ALA A 211 -5.83 -1.23 -16.74
N GLY A 212 -6.28 -2.50 -16.76
CA GLY A 212 -6.37 -3.31 -15.56
C GLY A 212 -5.04 -3.86 -15.06
N THR A 213 -5.02 -4.25 -13.79
CA THR A 213 -3.86 -4.85 -13.11
C THR A 213 -4.28 -6.12 -12.38
N ILE A 214 -3.34 -7.05 -12.21
CA ILE A 214 -3.54 -8.24 -11.37
C ILE A 214 -2.40 -8.33 -10.38
N VAL A 215 -2.74 -8.42 -9.09
CA VAL A 215 -1.76 -8.57 -8.00
C VAL A 215 -1.71 -10.02 -7.55
N PHE A 216 -0.51 -10.57 -7.45
CA PHE A 216 -0.19 -11.83 -6.77
C PHE A 216 0.54 -11.54 -5.46
N LEU A 217 0.04 -12.07 -4.34
CA LEU A 217 0.73 -12.02 -3.07
C LEU A 217 1.83 -13.06 -3.10
N TRP A 218 2.98 -12.78 -2.48
CA TRP A 218 4.08 -13.75 -2.45
C TRP A 218 3.67 -15.08 -1.81
N SER A 219 2.72 -15.07 -0.87
CA SER A 219 2.16 -16.27 -0.25
C SER A 219 1.47 -17.21 -1.24
N GLU A 220 0.90 -16.70 -2.34
CA GLU A 220 0.24 -17.52 -3.37
C GLU A 220 1.26 -18.30 -4.21
N LEU A 221 2.51 -17.83 -4.22
CA LEU A 221 3.62 -18.36 -5.01
C LEU A 221 4.73 -18.97 -4.12
N ALA A 222 4.48 -19.16 -2.82
CA ALA A 222 5.49 -19.43 -1.80
C ALA A 222 6.38 -20.66 -2.07
N ASP A 223 5.88 -21.64 -2.82
CA ASP A 223 6.55 -22.88 -3.21
C ASP A 223 7.56 -22.71 -4.35
N VAL A 224 7.44 -21.66 -5.17
CA VAL A 224 8.31 -21.43 -6.34
C VAL A 224 9.25 -20.23 -6.17
N LEU A 225 9.11 -19.44 -5.09
CA LEU A 225 9.93 -18.26 -4.82
C LEU A 225 11.41 -18.60 -4.63
N ASP A 226 12.30 -17.77 -5.18
CA ASP A 226 13.71 -17.77 -4.77
C ASP A 226 13.90 -16.96 -3.49
N LEU A 227 13.97 -17.66 -2.36
CA LEU A 227 14.26 -17.11 -1.03
C LEU A 227 15.69 -17.45 -0.56
N SER A 228 16.61 -17.69 -1.50
CA SER A 228 18.02 -17.89 -1.17
C SER A 228 18.65 -16.64 -0.52
N GLU A 229 19.77 -16.84 0.18
CA GLU A 229 20.54 -15.73 0.74
C GLU A 229 21.00 -14.79 -0.39
N ASP A 230 20.79 -13.48 -0.23
CA ASP A 230 21.04 -12.43 -1.23
C ASP A 230 20.11 -12.43 -2.46
N SER A 231 19.07 -13.28 -2.51
CA SER A 231 18.07 -13.20 -3.57
C SER A 231 17.32 -11.86 -3.57
N VAL A 232 16.72 -11.50 -4.70
CA VAL A 232 15.92 -10.27 -4.83
C VAL A 232 14.80 -10.24 -3.79
N LEU A 233 14.07 -11.35 -3.61
CA LEU A 233 12.94 -11.40 -2.68
C LEU A 233 13.38 -11.35 -1.21
N THR A 234 14.55 -11.90 -0.89
CA THR A 234 15.14 -11.76 0.45
C THR A 234 15.47 -10.30 0.76
N ARG A 235 16.11 -9.57 -0.17
CA ARG A 235 16.44 -8.14 -0.01
C ARG A 235 15.21 -7.23 -0.03
N LEU A 236 14.20 -7.56 -0.83
CA LEU A 236 12.88 -6.91 -0.83
C LEU A 236 12.12 -7.12 0.50
N GLY A 237 12.56 -8.06 1.34
CA GLY A 237 12.01 -8.30 2.67
C GLY A 237 10.79 -9.22 2.68
N VAL A 238 10.54 -10.00 1.63
CA VAL A 238 9.36 -10.86 1.48
C VAL A 238 9.25 -11.90 2.60
N GLY A 239 10.39 -12.48 3.02
CA GLY A 239 10.42 -13.57 4.00
C GLY A 239 9.72 -13.25 5.33
N LYS A 240 9.80 -11.99 5.81
CA LYS A 240 9.17 -11.57 7.07
C LYS A 240 7.63 -11.54 7.01
N HIS A 241 7.06 -11.55 5.81
CA HIS A 241 5.61 -11.55 5.60
C HIS A 241 5.02 -12.96 5.44
N LEU A 242 5.85 -13.96 5.14
CA LEU A 242 5.42 -15.33 4.90
C LEU A 242 5.25 -16.16 6.18
N MET A 243 5.94 -15.79 7.26
CA MET A 243 5.92 -16.52 8.52
C MET A 243 5.73 -15.60 9.70
N LEU A 244 4.90 -16.02 10.65
CA LEU A 244 4.58 -15.24 11.83
C LEU A 244 5.73 -15.28 12.83
N ALA A 245 6.30 -14.12 13.12
CA ALA A 245 7.35 -13.97 14.13
C ALA A 245 6.76 -13.99 15.55
N ALA A 246 7.54 -14.44 16.52
CA ALA A 246 7.10 -14.52 17.92
C ALA A 246 6.81 -13.14 18.56
N ASP A 247 7.41 -12.08 18.03
CA ASP A 247 7.25 -10.68 18.43
C ASP A 247 6.38 -9.87 17.47
N ALA A 248 5.64 -10.54 16.57
CA ALA A 248 4.86 -9.89 15.50
C ALA A 248 3.86 -8.83 16.02
N LYS A 249 3.43 -8.92 17.28
CA LYS A 249 2.53 -7.93 17.90
C LYS A 249 3.04 -6.50 17.77
N GLU A 250 4.30 -6.24 18.11
CA GLU A 250 4.82 -4.86 18.12
C GLU A 250 4.90 -4.32 16.69
N THR A 251 5.40 -5.13 15.76
CA THR A 251 5.52 -4.75 14.35
C THR A 251 4.16 -4.57 13.67
N LEU A 252 3.19 -5.44 13.93
CA LEU A 252 1.81 -5.30 13.43
C LEU A 252 1.13 -4.07 14.05
N THR A 253 1.33 -3.81 15.33
CA THR A 253 0.78 -2.62 16.00
C THR A 253 1.29 -1.33 15.34
N ALA A 254 2.57 -1.29 14.97
CA ALA A 254 3.16 -0.17 14.26
C ALA A 254 2.68 -0.08 12.80
N ALA A 255 2.67 -1.19 12.07
CA ALA A 255 2.29 -1.23 10.65
C ALA A 255 0.83 -0.79 10.42
N LEU A 256 -0.06 -1.10 11.36
CA LEU A 256 -1.50 -0.83 11.25
C LEU A 256 -1.94 0.44 12.01
N SER A 257 -1.02 1.18 12.65
CA SER A 257 -1.38 2.35 13.48
C SER A 257 -2.05 3.48 12.70
N GLY A 258 -1.84 3.53 11.38
CA GLY A 258 -2.49 4.47 10.48
C GLY A 258 -3.94 4.10 10.13
N GLY A 259 -4.45 2.97 10.63
CA GLY A 259 -5.78 2.47 10.25
C GLY A 259 -5.84 1.99 8.80
N ALA A 260 -4.72 1.53 8.24
CA ALA A 260 -4.63 1.02 6.87
C ALA A 260 -3.80 -0.27 6.86
N PHE A 261 -4.10 -1.15 5.91
CA PHE A 261 -3.21 -2.26 5.61
C PHE A 261 -2.16 -1.80 4.61
N PRO A 262 -0.87 -2.05 4.86
CA PRO A 262 0.16 -1.82 3.85
C PRO A 262 -0.17 -2.55 2.54
N GLY A 263 0.01 -1.86 1.40
CA GLY A 263 -0.31 -2.39 0.07
C GLY A 263 -1.78 -2.24 -0.36
N ILE A 264 -2.69 -1.89 0.54
CA ILE A 264 -4.10 -1.59 0.21
C ILE A 264 -4.29 -0.08 0.30
N PRO A 265 -4.66 0.61 -0.80
CA PRO A 265 -4.68 2.07 -0.82
C PRO A 265 -6.01 2.63 -0.28
N ALA A 266 -6.35 2.26 0.95
CA ALA A 266 -7.48 2.77 1.71
C ALA A 266 -7.14 2.78 3.21
N ALA A 267 -7.66 3.78 3.92
CA ALA A 267 -7.54 3.91 5.36
C ALA A 267 -8.92 4.09 6.01
N LEU A 268 -9.01 3.70 7.29
CA LEU A 268 -10.19 3.95 8.11
C LEU A 268 -10.51 5.45 8.16
N GLY A 269 -11.75 5.79 7.83
CA GLY A 269 -12.24 7.17 7.80
C GLY A 269 -12.13 7.86 6.45
N ASP A 270 -11.52 7.22 5.45
CA ASP A 270 -11.49 7.76 4.09
C ASP A 270 -12.90 7.98 3.55
N ASN A 271 -13.06 9.06 2.77
CA ASN A 271 -14.32 9.32 2.09
C ASN A 271 -14.57 8.25 1.03
N VAL A 272 -15.69 7.55 1.15
CA VAL A 272 -16.04 6.43 0.27
C VAL A 272 -16.19 6.87 -1.18
N GLN A 273 -16.80 8.03 -1.43
CA GLN A 273 -16.92 8.55 -2.78
C GLN A 273 -15.55 8.90 -3.39
N GLY A 274 -14.62 9.43 -2.60
CA GLY A 274 -13.25 9.67 -3.06
C GLY A 274 -12.51 8.39 -3.46
N LEU A 275 -12.71 7.30 -2.73
CA LEU A 275 -12.20 5.98 -3.10
C LEU A 275 -12.84 5.48 -4.40
N ILE A 276 -14.15 5.63 -4.56
CA ILE A 276 -14.88 5.25 -5.78
C ILE A 276 -14.42 6.10 -6.97
N ASP A 277 -14.26 7.41 -6.80
CA ASP A 277 -13.80 8.30 -7.88
C ASP A 277 -12.39 7.93 -8.35
N THR A 278 -11.55 7.44 -7.43
CA THR A 278 -10.15 7.07 -7.72
C THR A 278 -10.03 5.67 -8.31
N TYR A 279 -10.65 4.67 -7.70
CA TYR A 279 -10.45 3.24 -8.00
C TYR A 279 -11.63 2.57 -8.69
N GLN A 280 -12.77 3.26 -8.79
CA GLN A 280 -14.00 2.83 -9.45
C GLN A 280 -14.62 1.55 -8.85
N LEU A 281 -15.92 1.37 -9.06
CA LEU A 281 -16.63 0.20 -8.54
C LEU A 281 -16.41 -1.02 -9.44
N LEU A 282 -16.01 -2.13 -8.85
CA LEU A 282 -15.94 -3.41 -9.57
C LEU A 282 -17.35 -3.99 -9.82
N ASN A 283 -18.24 -3.81 -8.85
CA ASN A 283 -19.62 -4.25 -8.90
C ASN A 283 -20.53 -3.32 -8.09
N ASP A 284 -21.84 -3.52 -8.22
CA ASP A 284 -22.80 -2.81 -7.39
C ASP A 284 -22.54 -3.14 -5.90
N PRO A 285 -22.53 -2.15 -5.00
CA PRO A 285 -22.31 -2.39 -3.57
C PRO A 285 -23.32 -3.39 -3.00
N ASP A 286 -22.80 -4.38 -2.26
CA ASP A 286 -23.61 -5.40 -1.59
C ASP A 286 -23.83 -5.04 -0.11
N LEU A 287 -24.52 -5.90 0.64
CA LEU A 287 -24.69 -5.81 2.07
C LEU A 287 -23.86 -6.87 2.79
N ALA A 288 -23.20 -6.45 3.86
CA ALA A 288 -22.58 -7.34 4.85
C ALA A 288 -23.05 -6.89 6.24
N GLY A 289 -24.02 -7.61 6.80
CA GLY A 289 -24.68 -7.21 8.03
C GLY A 289 -25.45 -5.91 7.86
N ASP A 290 -25.11 -4.94 8.70
CA ASP A 290 -25.65 -3.59 8.73
C ASP A 290 -24.74 -2.57 8.02
N GLN A 291 -23.80 -3.03 7.20
CA GLN A 291 -22.89 -2.20 6.42
C GLN A 291 -23.05 -2.48 4.92
N ARG A 292 -22.78 -1.45 4.10
CA ARG A 292 -22.60 -1.65 2.66
C ARG A 292 -21.17 -2.11 2.43
N MET A 293 -21.03 -3.13 1.59
CA MET A 293 -19.77 -3.73 1.19
C MET A 293 -19.45 -3.31 -0.23
N ILE A 294 -18.30 -2.63 -0.38
CA ILE A 294 -17.87 -2.03 -1.63
C ILE A 294 -16.63 -2.75 -2.13
N SER A 295 -16.65 -3.14 -3.40
CA SER A 295 -15.52 -3.72 -4.13
C SER A 295 -15.04 -2.72 -5.18
N LEU A 296 -13.71 -2.55 -5.32
CA LEU A 296 -13.10 -1.58 -6.22
C LEU A 296 -12.30 -2.27 -7.34
N GLU A 297 -12.15 -1.63 -8.50
CA GLU A 297 -11.59 -2.28 -9.70
C GLU A 297 -10.08 -2.54 -9.63
N ASP A 298 -9.33 -1.73 -8.87
CA ASP A 298 -7.86 -1.84 -8.82
C ASP A 298 -7.42 -3.18 -8.23
N GLY A 299 -6.42 -3.82 -8.83
CA GLY A 299 -5.93 -5.13 -8.42
C GLY A 299 -5.47 -5.22 -6.95
N ALA A 300 -5.10 -4.09 -6.33
CA ALA A 300 -4.81 -4.03 -4.90
C ALA A 300 -6.04 -4.35 -4.01
N PHE A 301 -7.26 -4.24 -4.54
CA PHE A 301 -8.50 -4.55 -3.86
C PHE A 301 -9.05 -5.96 -4.15
N ARG A 302 -8.30 -6.85 -4.83
CA ARG A 302 -8.75 -8.23 -5.07
C ARG A 302 -9.04 -8.94 -3.74
N ASN A 303 -10.31 -9.27 -3.51
CA ASN A 303 -10.84 -9.83 -2.25
C ASN A 303 -10.59 -8.92 -1.03
N VAL A 304 -10.64 -7.61 -1.26
CA VAL A 304 -10.62 -6.56 -0.23
C VAL A 304 -11.85 -5.69 -0.41
N TYR A 305 -12.53 -5.41 0.70
CA TYR A 305 -13.81 -4.71 0.71
C TYR A 305 -13.78 -3.53 1.68
N ILE A 306 -14.40 -2.43 1.25
CA ILE A 306 -14.65 -1.26 2.09
C ILE A 306 -16.06 -1.37 2.68
N LEU A 307 -16.16 -1.35 4.00
CA LEU A 307 -17.43 -1.40 4.74
C LEU A 307 -17.78 0.00 5.25
N THR A 308 -18.96 0.49 4.89
CA THR A 308 -19.38 1.87 5.19
C THR A 308 -20.01 2.02 6.57
N ASP A 309 -19.96 3.22 7.14
CA ASP A 309 -20.55 3.60 8.44
C ASP A 309 -22.09 3.54 8.51
N ASN A 310 -22.79 3.51 7.37
CA ASN A 310 -24.25 3.58 7.37
C ASN A 310 -24.88 3.06 6.06
N LEU A 311 -25.95 2.26 6.15
CA LEU A 311 -26.70 1.79 4.99
C LEU A 311 -27.52 2.87 4.28
N THR A 312 -28.02 3.84 5.04
CA THR A 312 -29.03 4.81 4.58
C THR A 312 -28.45 6.14 4.14
N ARG A 313 -27.24 6.48 4.59
CA ARG A 313 -26.52 7.68 4.12
C ARG A 313 -26.15 7.52 2.65
N LYS A 314 -26.08 8.63 1.94
CA LYS A 314 -25.49 8.65 0.60
C LYS A 314 -23.99 8.32 0.68
N LEU A 315 -23.44 7.72 -0.37
CA LEU A 315 -22.03 7.32 -0.43
C LEU A 315 -21.09 8.54 -0.33
N ASP A 316 -21.49 9.69 -0.90
CA ASP A 316 -20.79 10.98 -0.79
C ASP A 316 -20.55 11.46 0.65
N SER A 317 -21.38 10.99 1.58
CA SER A 317 -21.38 11.35 2.99
C SER A 317 -20.94 10.20 3.89
N SER A 318 -20.50 9.09 3.30
CA SER A 318 -20.08 7.88 4.01
C SER A 318 -18.56 7.78 4.10
N VAL A 319 -18.09 7.10 5.13
CA VAL A 319 -16.66 6.86 5.35
C VAL A 319 -16.36 5.36 5.42
N ALA A 320 -15.12 4.99 5.16
CA ALA A 320 -14.60 3.65 5.38
C ALA A 320 -14.57 3.35 6.88
N GLN A 321 -15.64 2.75 7.40
CA GLN A 321 -15.74 2.35 8.82
C GLN A 321 -14.93 1.08 9.06
N SER A 322 -14.81 0.21 8.07
CA SER A 322 -13.95 -0.96 8.16
C SER A 322 -13.32 -1.29 6.80
N ILE A 323 -12.13 -1.86 6.85
CA ILE A 323 -11.45 -2.45 5.70
C ILE A 323 -11.34 -3.94 5.98
N ARG A 324 -11.92 -4.74 5.10
CA ARG A 324 -11.93 -6.21 5.20
C ARG A 324 -11.07 -6.79 4.09
N ALA A 325 -10.11 -7.63 4.43
CA ALA A 325 -9.29 -8.38 3.49
C ALA A 325 -9.49 -9.88 3.71
N ASP A 326 -10.07 -10.55 2.72
CA ASP A 326 -10.16 -12.01 2.65
C ASP A 326 -8.93 -12.61 1.95
N ARG A 327 -8.13 -11.74 1.36
CA ARG A 327 -6.82 -12.04 0.78
C ARG A 327 -5.80 -11.06 1.36
N LEU A 328 -4.95 -11.55 2.26
CA LEU A 328 -3.91 -10.76 2.92
C LEU A 328 -2.66 -11.59 3.17
N MET A 329 -1.51 -10.95 3.01
CA MET A 329 -0.22 -11.42 3.52
C MET A 329 0.48 -10.25 4.21
N LEU A 330 0.55 -10.28 5.54
CA LEU A 330 1.15 -9.20 6.32
C LEU A 330 1.83 -9.73 7.58
N LEU A 331 3.17 -9.64 7.64
CA LEU A 331 3.98 -9.99 8.81
C LEU A 331 3.64 -11.39 9.35
N GLY A 332 3.38 -12.34 8.46
CA GLY A 332 3.04 -13.72 8.80
C GLY A 332 1.57 -14.01 9.07
N LEU A 333 0.69 -12.99 9.05
CA LEU A 333 -0.75 -13.18 8.92
C LEU A 333 -1.08 -13.40 7.44
N VAL A 334 -1.33 -14.66 7.09
CA VAL A 334 -1.60 -15.12 5.73
C VAL A 334 -2.95 -15.81 5.69
N THR A 335 -3.90 -15.21 4.98
CA THR A 335 -5.23 -15.79 4.77
C THR A 335 -5.11 -17.13 4.03
N GLY A 336 -5.78 -18.15 4.53
CA GLY A 336 -5.73 -19.52 4.02
C GLY A 336 -4.60 -20.39 4.59
N SER A 337 -3.70 -19.83 5.40
CA SER A 337 -2.56 -20.58 5.97
C SER A 337 -2.40 -20.42 7.47
N THR A 338 -2.40 -19.20 8.01
CA THR A 338 -2.15 -18.97 9.44
C THR A 338 -3.29 -19.50 10.28
N THR A 339 -2.98 -20.18 11.38
CA THR A 339 -3.98 -20.76 12.29
C THR A 339 -4.22 -19.90 13.53
N GLN A 340 -5.37 -20.11 14.17
CA GLN A 340 -5.77 -19.36 15.35
C GLN A 340 -4.80 -19.53 16.53
N ASP A 341 -4.26 -20.73 16.69
CA ASP A 341 -3.28 -21.02 17.72
C ASP A 341 -1.96 -20.26 17.46
N GLU A 342 -1.51 -20.19 16.21
CA GLU A 342 -0.30 -19.47 15.83
C GLU A 342 -0.42 -17.97 16.09
N TRP A 343 -1.52 -17.32 15.67
CA TRP A 343 -1.64 -15.88 15.93
C TRP A 343 -1.89 -15.56 17.40
N ARG A 344 -2.59 -16.40 18.16
CA ARG A 344 -2.72 -16.18 19.60
C ARG A 344 -1.39 -16.34 20.32
N GLN A 345 -0.55 -17.28 19.88
CA GLN A 345 0.79 -17.44 20.42
C GLN A 345 1.66 -16.19 20.16
N ALA A 346 1.60 -15.61 18.95
CA ALA A 346 2.42 -14.45 18.58
C ALA A 346 1.86 -13.11 19.10
N LEU A 347 0.54 -12.94 19.10
CA LEU A 347 -0.13 -11.67 19.41
C LEU A 347 -0.59 -11.57 20.87
N GLY A 348 -0.64 -12.71 21.57
CA GLY A 348 -1.23 -12.86 22.89
C GLY A 348 -2.76 -13.00 22.85
N GLU A 349 -3.34 -13.01 24.05
CA GLU A 349 -4.79 -13.16 24.22
C GLU A 349 -5.57 -12.01 23.57
N PRO A 350 -6.63 -12.31 22.79
CA PRO A 350 -7.50 -11.29 22.24
C PRO A 350 -8.29 -10.58 23.35
N THR A 351 -8.69 -9.34 23.08
CA THR A 351 -9.58 -8.58 23.97
C THR A 351 -10.95 -9.26 24.10
N ARG A 352 -11.42 -9.88 23.01
CA ARG A 352 -12.67 -10.63 22.96
C ARG A 352 -12.61 -11.65 21.82
N THR A 353 -13.27 -12.79 22.00
CA THR A 353 -13.54 -13.76 20.93
C THR A 353 -15.05 -13.92 20.76
N VAL A 354 -15.51 -13.97 19.50
CA VAL A 354 -16.93 -14.13 19.16
C VAL A 354 -17.11 -15.29 18.20
N SER A 355 -18.02 -16.21 18.52
CA SER A 355 -18.43 -17.26 17.59
C SER A 355 -19.39 -16.71 16.54
N VAL A 356 -19.15 -17.05 15.28
CA VAL A 356 -19.99 -16.69 14.13
C VAL A 356 -20.69 -17.97 13.66
N SER A 357 -21.99 -18.06 13.90
CA SER A 357 -22.82 -19.17 13.41
C SER A 357 -23.00 -19.10 11.90
N ALA A 358 -23.42 -20.20 11.26
CA ALA A 358 -23.72 -20.22 9.83
C ALA A 358 -24.71 -19.13 9.38
N GLU A 359 -25.76 -18.87 10.17
CA GLU A 359 -26.72 -17.78 9.90
C GLU A 359 -26.07 -16.39 9.99
N SER A 360 -25.24 -16.18 11.02
CA SER A 360 -24.49 -14.92 11.19
C SER A 360 -23.41 -14.73 10.12
N ALA A 361 -22.85 -15.84 9.64
CA ALA A 361 -21.82 -15.89 8.60
C ALA A 361 -22.41 -15.48 7.25
N GLU A 362 -23.55 -16.07 6.86
CA GLU A 362 -24.26 -15.72 5.63
C GLU A 362 -24.60 -14.22 5.58
N LEU A 363 -25.16 -13.68 6.67
CA LEU A 363 -25.51 -12.27 6.76
C LEU A 363 -24.30 -11.34 6.61
N ARG A 364 -23.14 -11.73 7.16
CA ARG A 364 -21.90 -10.93 7.13
C ARG A 364 -21.01 -11.24 5.93
N ARG A 365 -21.45 -12.11 5.02
CA ARG A 365 -20.65 -12.64 3.91
C ARG A 365 -19.34 -13.28 4.39
N LEU A 366 -19.35 -13.95 5.54
CA LEU A 366 -18.20 -14.66 6.13
C LEU A 366 -18.44 -16.17 6.11
N CYS A 367 -17.42 -16.96 6.45
CA CYS A 367 -17.59 -18.36 6.83
C CYS A 367 -18.04 -18.48 8.30
N ALA A 368 -18.57 -19.65 8.68
CA ALA A 368 -18.79 -19.96 10.09
C ALA A 368 -17.43 -20.16 10.78
N GLY A 369 -17.34 -19.80 12.06
CA GLY A 369 -16.09 -19.92 12.81
C GLY A 369 -15.98 -18.97 14.00
N GLN A 370 -14.79 -18.40 14.23
CA GLN A 370 -14.51 -17.53 15.36
C GLN A 370 -13.77 -16.26 14.95
N THR A 371 -14.16 -15.12 15.53
CA THR A 371 -13.47 -13.84 15.36
C THR A 371 -12.80 -13.41 16.65
N ASP A 372 -11.50 -13.22 16.60
CA ASP A 372 -10.69 -12.62 17.67
C ASP A 372 -10.55 -11.11 17.44
N TYR A 373 -10.77 -10.32 18.50
CA TYR A 373 -10.70 -8.87 18.48
C TYR A 373 -9.51 -8.38 19.30
N TYR A 374 -8.67 -7.56 18.68
CA TYR A 374 -7.48 -6.94 19.26
C TYR A 374 -7.64 -5.42 19.28
N ALA A 375 -8.07 -4.87 20.42
CA ALA A 375 -8.27 -3.44 20.61
C ALA A 375 -6.97 -2.75 21.08
N TRP A 376 -5.94 -2.76 20.23
CA TRP A 376 -4.63 -2.16 20.55
C TRP A 376 -4.62 -0.63 20.46
N TRP A 377 -5.51 -0.06 19.64
CA TRP A 377 -5.63 1.38 19.46
C TRP A 377 -6.94 1.90 20.04
N SER A 378 -6.97 3.18 20.39
CA SER A 378 -8.19 3.82 20.91
C SER A 378 -9.26 4.05 19.83
N ASN A 379 -8.85 4.13 18.57
CA ASN A 379 -9.69 4.50 17.43
C ASN A 379 -9.87 3.35 16.41
N ALA A 380 -9.21 2.21 16.60
CA ALA A 380 -9.27 1.09 15.68
C ALA A 380 -9.14 -0.25 16.42
N THR A 381 -9.74 -1.30 15.86
CA THR A 381 -9.64 -2.69 16.32
C THR A 381 -9.21 -3.57 15.16
N LEU A 382 -8.22 -4.44 15.39
CA LEU A 382 -7.88 -5.52 14.47
C LEU A 382 -8.76 -6.73 14.78
N CYS A 383 -9.37 -7.31 13.75
CA CYS A 383 -10.19 -8.50 13.86
C CYS A 383 -9.61 -9.61 12.98
N LEU A 384 -9.36 -10.77 13.57
CA LEU A 384 -8.89 -11.97 12.87
C LEU A 384 -9.98 -13.02 12.92
N HIS A 385 -10.48 -13.44 11.76
CA HIS A 385 -11.56 -14.41 11.64
C HIS A 385 -11.04 -15.75 11.12
N ALA A 386 -11.19 -16.77 11.96
CA ALA A 386 -10.92 -18.17 11.65
C ALA A 386 -12.19 -18.86 11.15
N ASP A 387 -12.04 -19.81 10.22
CA ASP A 387 -13.09 -20.78 9.93
C ASP A 387 -13.24 -21.84 11.04
N GLU A 388 -14.10 -22.84 10.83
CA GLU A 388 -14.32 -23.93 11.78
C GLU A 388 -13.09 -24.82 12.01
N ASP A 389 -12.15 -24.85 11.06
CA ASP A 389 -10.88 -25.57 11.17
C ASP A 389 -9.79 -24.73 11.87
N GLY A 390 -10.11 -23.48 12.24
CA GLY A 390 -9.19 -22.58 12.91
C GLY A 390 -8.21 -21.88 11.96
N VAL A 391 -8.44 -21.89 10.65
CA VAL A 391 -7.59 -21.23 9.65
C VAL A 391 -8.07 -19.81 9.39
N LEU A 392 -7.14 -18.85 9.33
CA LEU A 392 -7.41 -17.44 9.04
C LEU A 392 -8.08 -17.31 7.66
N ARG A 393 -9.29 -16.76 7.61
CA ARG A 393 -9.99 -16.48 6.34
C ARG A 393 -10.13 -15.00 6.06
N THR A 394 -10.27 -14.20 7.11
CA THR A 394 -10.52 -12.77 6.96
C THR A 394 -9.77 -11.97 8.02
N VAL A 395 -9.17 -10.88 7.60
CA VAL A 395 -8.55 -9.86 8.45
C VAL A 395 -9.31 -8.56 8.26
N MET A 396 -9.72 -7.91 9.36
CA MET A 396 -10.41 -6.62 9.30
C MET A 396 -9.76 -5.60 10.20
N LEU A 397 -9.63 -4.37 9.69
CA LEU A 397 -9.47 -3.18 10.52
C LEU A 397 -10.84 -2.52 10.64
N MET A 398 -11.26 -2.23 11.86
CA MET A 398 -12.53 -1.58 12.15
C MET A 398 -12.29 -0.31 12.96
N GLN A 399 -12.97 0.79 12.64
CA GLN A 399 -13.02 1.93 13.54
C GLN A 399 -13.64 1.52 14.87
N ALA A 400 -13.05 1.97 15.97
CA ALA A 400 -13.67 1.82 17.27
C ALA A 400 -15.01 2.57 17.26
N GLU A 401 -16.05 1.96 17.84
CA GLU A 401 -17.30 2.69 18.10
C GLU A 401 -16.94 3.89 18.98
N ASN A 402 -16.95 5.10 18.41
CA ASN A 402 -17.00 6.30 19.23
C ASN A 402 -18.25 6.13 20.08
N GLY A 403 -18.07 5.92 21.39
CA GLY A 403 -19.17 5.83 22.33
C GLY A 403 -20.08 7.03 22.13
N GLY A 404 -21.15 6.83 21.35
CA GLY A 404 -22.25 7.75 21.29
C GLY A 404 -22.86 7.70 22.67
N GLU A 405 -22.57 8.72 23.48
CA GLU A 405 -23.44 9.06 24.59
C GLU A 405 -24.85 9.22 24.00
N ASN A 406 -25.67 8.18 24.19
CA ASN A 406 -27.12 8.26 24.04
C ASN A 406 -27.71 9.15 25.13
#